data_AF-A0AAI9P984-F1
#
_entry.id   AF-A0AAI9P984-F1
#
_cell.length_a   1.000
_cell.length_b   1.000
_cell.length_c   1.000
_cell.angle_alpha   90.00
_cell.angle_beta   90.00
_cell.angle_gamma   90.00
#
_symmetry.space_group_name_H-M   'P 1'
#
loop_
_entity.id
_entity.type
_entity.pdbx_description
1 polymer ?
#
loop_
_entity_poly.entity_id
_entity_poly.type
_entity_poly.pdbx_seq_one_letter_code
_entity_poly.pdbx_strand_id
1 'polypeptide(L)' 'MSVTQPVEAQFAAYNAHDLDAFVACFAPDFKGYRMPTETPSTVGKGALRAFYAQHRFNNPLLKAELLSRTVLGNKVFDH' A
#
# COMPACT_ATOMS: atom_id res chain seq x y z
N MET A 1 -3.88 -11.08 15.87
CA MET A 1 -3.05 -10.40 14.84
C MET A 1 -3.24 -8.91 15.01
N SER A 2 -2.15 -8.13 15.04
CA SER A 2 -2.24 -6.67 15.18
C SER A 2 -2.85 -6.06 13.91
N VAL A 3 -3.69 -5.03 14.07
CA VAL A 3 -4.21 -4.24 12.94
C VAL A 3 -3.10 -3.50 12.18
N THR A 4 -1.93 -3.30 12.80
CA THR A 4 -0.77 -2.66 12.18
C THR A 4 0.06 -3.61 11.33
N GLN A 5 -0.01 -4.92 11.57
CA GLN A 5 0.84 -5.91 10.92
C GLN A 5 0.80 -5.86 9.38
N PRO A 6 -0.37 -5.81 8.71
CA PRO A 6 -0.40 -5.70 7.24
C PRO A 6 0.21 -4.39 6.75
N VAL A 7 0.13 -3.31 7.53
CA VAL A 7 0.65 -1.98 7.18
C VAL A 7 2.17 -1.91 7.39
N GLU A 8 2.69 -2.56 8.43
CA GLU A 8 4.13 -2.74 8.64
C GLU A 8 4.76 -3.56 7.50
N ALA A 9 4.13 -4.68 7.17
CA ALA A 9 4.58 -5.55 6.09
C ALA A 9 4.51 -4.84 4.73
N GLN A 10 3.43 -4.11 4.43
CA GLN A 10 3.35 -3.36 3.17
C GLN A 10 4.44 -2.28 3.09
N PHE A 11 4.74 -1.60 4.20
CA PHE A 11 5.74 -0.53 4.22
C PHE A 11 7.16 -1.08 4.01
N ALA A 12 7.48 -2.22 4.64
CA ALA A 12 8.74 -2.91 4.42
C ALA A 12 8.89 -3.39 2.96
N ALA A 13 7.85 -4.03 2.41
CA ALA A 13 7.83 -4.47 1.01
C ALA A 13 7.94 -3.29 0.04
N TYR A 14 7.30 -2.17 0.36
CA TYR A 14 7.35 -0.96 -0.44
C TYR A 14 8.76 -0.39 -0.55
N ASN A 15 9.50 -0.31 0.57
CA ASN A 15 10.88 0.18 0.56
C ASN A 15 11.88 -0.83 -0.03
N ALA A 16 11.55 -2.11 -0.03
CA ALA A 16 12.33 -3.16 -0.68
C ALA A 16 12.01 -3.31 -2.19
N HIS A 17 11.04 -2.55 -2.71
CA HIS A 17 10.49 -2.70 -4.07
C HIS A 17 9.96 -4.12 -4.36
N ASP A 18 9.53 -4.84 -3.32
CA ASP A 18 9.00 -6.20 -3.43
C ASP A 18 7.50 -6.14 -3.74
N LEU A 19 7.18 -6.27 -5.03
CA LEU A 19 5.80 -6.19 -5.53
C LEU A 19 4.93 -7.36 -5.04
N ASP A 20 5.51 -8.55 -4.93
CA ASP A 20 4.79 -9.76 -4.52
C ASP A 20 4.42 -9.68 -3.04
N ALA A 21 5.38 -9.34 -2.18
CA ALA A 21 5.14 -9.14 -0.76
C ALA A 21 4.18 -7.97 -0.50
N PHE A 22 4.30 -6.88 -1.28
CA PHE A 22 3.40 -5.73 -1.14
C PHE A 22 1.94 -6.12 -1.44
N VAL A 23 1.67 -6.73 -2.59
CA VAL A 23 0.30 -7.10 -3.01
C VAL A 23 -0.29 -8.21 -2.12
N ALA A 24 0.55 -9.05 -1.50
CA ALA A 24 0.11 -10.07 -0.56
C ALA A 24 -0.57 -9.48 0.69
N CYS A 25 -0.22 -8.26 1.11
CA CYS A 25 -0.76 -7.59 2.28
C CYS A 25 -2.23 -7.12 2.13
N PHE A 26 -2.76 -7.12 0.90
CA PHE A 26 -4.10 -6.60 0.60
C PHE A 26 -5.14 -7.71 0.46
N ALA A 27 -6.43 -7.36 0.54
CA ALA A 27 -7.53 -8.27 0.26
C ALA A 27 -7.78 -8.43 -1.26
N PRO A 28 -8.39 -9.53 -1.74
CA PRO A 28 -8.72 -9.71 -3.16
C PRO A 28 -9.60 -8.60 -3.74
N ASP A 29 -10.49 -8.06 -2.92
CA ASP A 29 -11.46 -6.99 -3.21
C ASP A 29 -10.97 -5.59 -2.82
N PHE A 30 -9.65 -5.42 -2.69
CA PHE A 30 -9.01 -4.14 -2.37
C PHE A 30 -9.55 -2.97 -3.21
N LYS A 31 -9.73 -1.81 -2.57
CA LYS A 31 -10.10 -0.56 -3.25
C LYS A 31 -9.14 0.54 -2.84
N GLY A 32 -8.39 1.04 -3.82
CA GLY A 32 -7.53 2.20 -3.69
C GLY A 32 -8.29 3.45 -4.11
N TYR A 33 -8.23 4.50 -3.29
CA TYR A 33 -8.84 5.78 -3.55
C TYR A 33 -7.76 6.86 -3.63
N ARG A 34 -7.96 7.83 -4.53
CA ARG A 34 -7.10 9.02 -4.64
C ARG A 34 -7.98 10.24 -4.45
N MET A 35 -7.80 10.93 -3.33
CA MET A 35 -8.55 12.16 -3.05
C MET A 35 -8.32 13.21 -4.16
N PRO A 36 -9.35 14.01 -4.50
CA PRO A 36 -10.65 14.12 -3.83
C PRO A 36 -11.75 13.19 -4.36
N THR A 37 -11.47 12.24 -5.27
CA THR A 37 -12.53 11.45 -5.90
C THR A 37 -13.05 10.34 -5.00
N GLU A 38 -14.38 10.18 -4.96
CA GLU A 38 -15.05 9.08 -4.22
C GLU A 38 -15.09 7.77 -5.02
N THR A 39 -14.67 7.79 -6.28
CA THR A 39 -14.51 6.58 -7.09
C THR A 39 -13.16 5.93 -6.84
N PRO A 40 -13.10 4.58 -6.71
CA PRO A 40 -11.84 3.89 -6.52
C PRO A 40 -10.99 3.98 -7.80
N SER A 41 -9.75 4.44 -7.66
CA SER A 41 -8.77 4.51 -8.75
C SER A 41 -8.14 3.15 -9.06
N THR A 42 -8.23 2.20 -8.13
CA THR A 42 -7.68 0.86 -8.28
C THR A 42 -8.60 -0.13 -7.59
N VAL A 43 -9.00 -1.18 -8.30
CA VAL A 43 -9.90 -2.22 -7.77
C VAL A 43 -9.26 -3.59 -7.94
N GLY A 44 -9.10 -4.29 -6.82
CA GLY A 44 -8.51 -5.61 -6.72
C GLY A 44 -6.99 -5.65 -6.82
N LYS A 45 -6.42 -6.81 -6.48
CA LYS A 45 -4.97 -7.04 -6.47
C LYS A 45 -4.32 -6.92 -7.85
N GLY A 46 -5.02 -7.31 -8.91
CA GLY A 46 -4.49 -7.25 -10.28
C GLY A 46 -4.20 -5.82 -10.72
N ALA A 47 -5.16 -4.91 -10.51
CA ALA A 47 -4.98 -3.50 -10.80
C ALA A 47 -3.91 -2.85 -9.91
N LEU A 48 -3.87 -3.21 -8.61
CA LEU A 48 -2.85 -2.73 -7.68
C LEU A 48 -1.43 -3.13 -8.13
N ARG A 49 -1.26 -4.40 -8.49
CA ARG A 49 0.02 -4.92 -8.99
C ARG A 49 0.49 -4.16 -10.22
N ALA A 50 -0.39 -4.01 -11.22
CA ALA A 50 -0.06 -3.30 -12.46
C ALA A 50 0.32 -1.84 -12.20
N PHE A 51 -0.44 -1.15 -11.35
CA PHE A 51 -0.18 0.25 -11.01
C PHE A 51 1.20 0.44 -10.33
N TYR A 52 1.52 -0.38 -9.32
CA TYR A 52 2.80 -0.25 -8.61
C TYR A 52 3.99 -0.66 -9.47
N ALA A 53 3.86 -1.70 -10.30
CA ALA A 53 4.90 -2.10 -11.24
C ALA A 53 5.22 -1.00 -12.27
N GLN A 54 4.19 -0.34 -12.81
CA GLN A 54 4.35 0.62 -13.90
C GLN A 54 4.69 2.04 -13.43
N HIS A 55 4.27 2.44 -12.22
CA HIS A 55 4.33 3.85 -11.79
C HIS A 55 5.07 4.10 -10.48
N ARG A 56 5.45 3.06 -9.72
CA ARG A 56 6.16 3.22 -8.44
C ARG A 56 7.48 2.49 -8.46
N PHE A 57 7.45 1.16 -8.54
CA PHE A 57 8.65 0.32 -8.40
C PHE A 57 9.55 0.35 -9.63
N ASN A 58 9.17 1.07 -10.67
CA ASN A 58 10.06 1.43 -11.77
C ASN A 58 11.08 2.53 -11.38
N ASN A 59 10.88 3.22 -10.25
CA ASN A 59 11.80 4.24 -9.76
C ASN A 59 12.78 3.62 -8.75
N PRO A 60 14.07 3.45 -9.10
CA PRO A 60 15.07 2.83 -8.22
C PRO A 60 15.40 3.68 -6.97
N LEU A 61 15.09 4.98 -6.99
CA LEU A 61 15.28 5.88 -5.84
C LEU A 61 14.06 5.97 -4.93
N LEU A 62 13.00 5.20 -5.22
CA LEU A 62 11.78 5.25 -4.43
C LEU A 62 12.03 4.76 -3.01
N LYS A 63 11.86 5.65 -2.04
CA LYS A 63 11.92 5.30 -0.62
C LYS A 63 10.90 6.15 0.12
N ALA A 64 10.12 5.51 0.99
CA ALA A 64 9.25 6.16 1.94
C ALA A 64 9.91 6.15 3.32
N GLU A 65 9.85 7.28 4.00
CA GLU A 65 10.22 7.41 5.41
C GLU A 65 8.92 7.50 6.22
N LEU A 66 8.84 6.73 7.30
CA LEU A 66 7.69 6.75 8.20
C LEU A 66 8.00 7.71 9.34
N LEU A 67 7.36 8.88 9.33
CA LEU A 67 7.53 9.90 10.36
C LEU A 67 6.65 9.59 11.57
N SER A 68 5.41 9.16 11.31
CA SER A 68 4.50 8.74 12.38
C SER A 68 3.47 7.73 11.88
N ARG A 69 3.02 6.88 12.82
CA ARG A 69 1.90 5.96 12.62
C ARG A 69 0.85 6.17 13.70
N THR A 70 -0.37 6.46 13.29
CA THR A 70 -1.54 6.57 14.18
C THR A 70 -2.52 5.44 13.93
N VAL A 71 -3.00 4.78 14.99
CA VAL A 71 -3.97 3.69 14.91
C VAL A 71 -5.30 4.14 15.53
N LEU A 72 -6.38 4.01 14.76
CA LEU A 72 -7.75 4.30 15.20
C LEU A 72 -8.65 3.09 14.90
N GLY A 73 -8.83 2.22 15.90
CA GLY A 73 -9.60 0.99 15.74
C GLY A 73 -8.99 0.08 14.67
N ASN A 74 -9.69 -0.07 13.54
CA ASN A 74 -9.21 -0.85 12.38
C ASN A 74 -8.57 0.00 11.27
N LYS A 75 -8.25 1.26 11.56
CA LYS A 75 -7.63 2.20 10.60
C LYS A 75 -6.24 2.55 11.07
N VAL A 76 -5.31 2.62 10.12
CA VAL A 76 -3.92 2.98 10.36
C VAL A 76 -3.56 4.11 9.40
N PHE A 77 -2.94 5.16 9.93
CA PHE A 77 -2.52 6.34 9.20
C PHE A 77 -1.01 6.44 9.31
N ASP A 78 -0.33 6.42 8.16
CA ASP A 78 1.11 6.65 8.04
C ASP A 78 1.35 8.04 7.44
N HIS A 79 2.22 8.82 8.07
CA HIS A 79 2.71 10.12 7.61
C HIS A 79 4.22 10.08 7.44
#